data_AF-A0A0C2WKD8-F1
#
_entry.id   AF-A0A0C2WKD8-F1
#
_cell.length_a   1.000
_cell.length_b   1.000
_cell.length_c   1.000
_cell.angle_alpha   90.00
_cell.angle_beta   90.00
_cell.angle_gamma   90.00
#
_symmetry.space_group_name_H-M   'P 1'
#
loop_
_entity.id
_entity.type
_entity.pdbx_description
1 polymer ?
#
loop_
_entity_poly.entity_id
_entity_poly.type
_entity_poly.pdbx_seq_one_letter_code
_entity_poly.pdbx_strand_id
1 'polypeptide(L)'
;LFPIVTRLKWSAWEAILATHNLLHTFGDIPIGLQYGFLMGLERYIIIKTYSPPNHYKTSEHHEFVKTKYAEEIELGRISRGYPCDLLQRYIGPVRTAPLNVVQHTPGGKMRVTIDHS
;
A
#
# COMPACT_ATOMS: atom_id res chain seq x y z
N LEU A 1 6.08 -7.63 -12.23
CA LEU A 1 5.30 -8.13 -11.08
C LEU A 1 6.20 -9.03 -10.27
N PHE A 2 6.69 -8.57 -9.11
CA PHE A 2 7.35 -9.45 -8.15
C PHE A 2 6.26 -10.35 -7.55
N PRO A 3 6.41 -11.68 -7.52
CA PRO A 3 5.39 -12.50 -6.87
C PRO A 3 5.36 -12.13 -5.38
N ILE A 4 4.18 -11.76 -4.90
CA ILE A 4 3.91 -11.66 -3.47
C ILE A 4 3.90 -13.11 -2.95
N VAL A 5 5.05 -13.62 -2.53
CA VAL A 5 5.15 -14.94 -1.92
C VAL A 5 4.93 -14.76 -0.42
N THR A 6 3.74 -15.09 0.07
CA THR A 6 3.49 -15.08 1.51
C THR A 6 4.28 -16.22 2.15
N ARG A 7 4.80 -16.05 3.37
CA ARG A 7 5.44 -17.15 4.13
C ARG A 7 4.42 -18.19 4.62
N LEU A 8 3.14 -17.98 4.35
CA LEU A 8 2.05 -18.82 4.82
C LEU A 8 1.86 -19.97 3.83
N LYS A 9 1.75 -21.20 4.36
CA LYS A 9 1.63 -22.42 3.56
C LYS A 9 0.20 -22.57 3.04
N TRP A 10 -0.14 -21.90 1.94
CA TRP A 10 -1.46 -21.95 1.33
C TRP A 10 -1.94 -23.39 1.07
N SER A 11 -1.04 -24.28 0.63
CA SER A 11 -1.35 -25.69 0.37
C SER A 11 -1.69 -26.50 1.63
N ALA A 12 -1.10 -26.15 2.78
CA ALA A 12 -1.45 -26.79 4.05
C ALA A 12 -2.86 -26.38 4.51
N TRP A 13 -3.24 -25.12 4.28
CA TRP A 13 -4.59 -24.63 4.53
C TRP A 13 -5.62 -25.30 3.62
N GLU A 14 -5.33 -25.39 2.32
CA GLU A 14 -6.19 -26.07 1.36
C GLU A 14 -6.44 -27.53 1.75
N ALA A 15 -5.39 -28.27 2.13
CA ALA A 15 -5.51 -29.65 2.58
C ALA A 15 -6.42 -29.79 3.81
N ILE A 16 -6.22 -28.95 4.85
CA ILE A 16 -7.06 -28.98 6.06
C ILE A 16 -8.52 -28.66 5.72
N LEU A 17 -8.77 -27.62 4.93
CA LEU A 17 -10.12 -27.23 4.54
C LEU A 17 -10.80 -28.33 3.72
N ALA A 18 -10.07 -29.00 2.82
CA ALA A 18 -10.57 -30.14 2.06
C ALA A 18 -10.94 -31.32 2.97
N THR A 19 -10.05 -31.69 3.91
CA THR A 19 -10.29 -32.79 4.88
C THR A 19 -11.56 -32.58 5.70
N HIS A 20 -11.90 -31.33 6.02
CA HIS A 20 -13.09 -30.99 6.79
C HIS A 20 -14.31 -30.60 5.93
N ASN A 21 -14.25 -30.72 4.61
CA ASN A 21 -15.31 -30.31 3.66
C ASN A 21 -15.72 -28.82 3.79
N LEU A 22 -14.76 -27.96 4.13
CA LEU A 22 -14.96 -26.54 4.42
C LEU A 22 -14.57 -25.60 3.26
N LEU A 23 -14.05 -26.14 2.15
CA LEU A 23 -13.66 -25.35 0.98
C LEU A 23 -14.81 -24.55 0.37
N HIS A 24 -16.05 -25.04 0.47
CA HIS A 24 -17.21 -24.31 -0.04
C HIS A 24 -17.45 -22.98 0.70
N THR A 25 -17.04 -22.90 1.98
CA THR A 25 -17.20 -21.70 2.82
C THR A 25 -15.95 -20.83 2.82
N PHE A 26 -14.76 -21.45 2.84
CA PHE A 26 -13.48 -20.77 3.06
C PHE A 26 -12.48 -20.96 1.91
N GLY A 27 -12.97 -21.25 0.70
CA GLY A 27 -12.13 -21.52 -0.48
C GLY A 27 -11.34 -20.31 -0.96
N ASP A 28 -11.70 -19.10 -0.52
CA ASP A 28 -10.95 -17.86 -0.76
C ASP A 28 -9.67 -17.75 0.07
N ILE A 29 -9.57 -18.45 1.21
CA ILE A 29 -8.38 -18.39 2.09
C ILE A 29 -7.11 -18.89 1.38
N PRO A 30 -7.06 -20.11 0.79
CA PRO A 30 -5.86 -20.57 0.09
C PRO A 30 -5.48 -19.65 -1.08
N ILE A 31 -6.46 -19.15 -1.83
CA ILE A 31 -6.25 -18.19 -2.93
C ILE A 31 -5.61 -16.91 -2.38
N GLY A 32 -6.17 -16.36 -1.30
CA GLY A 32 -5.66 -15.16 -0.63
C GLY A 32 -4.26 -15.33 -0.07
N LEU A 33 -3.93 -16.51 0.46
CA LEU A 33 -2.58 -16.82 0.96
C LEU A 33 -1.56 -17.02 -0.16
N GLN A 34 -1.98 -17.48 -1.34
CA GLN A 34 -1.10 -17.71 -2.47
C GLN A 34 -0.86 -16.44 -3.29
N TYR A 35 -1.91 -15.65 -3.51
CA TYR A 35 -1.92 -14.54 -4.47
C TYR A 35 -2.21 -13.17 -3.83
N GLY A 36 -2.55 -13.13 -2.55
CA GLY A 36 -3.05 -11.95 -1.85
C GLY A 36 -4.58 -11.93 -1.76
N PHE A 37 -5.11 -11.37 -0.68
CA PHE A 37 -6.56 -11.29 -0.45
C PHE A 37 -7.21 -10.26 -1.37
N LEU A 38 -8.36 -10.65 -1.92
CA LEU A 38 -9.28 -9.78 -2.63
C LEU A 38 -9.91 -8.79 -1.63
N MET A 39 -9.73 -7.49 -1.87
CA MET A 39 -10.22 -6.42 -1.00
C MET A 39 -11.55 -5.82 -1.50
N GLY A 40 -12.25 -6.50 -2.41
CA GLY A 40 -13.50 -5.99 -3.01
C GLY A 40 -13.27 -4.90 -4.06
N LEU A 41 -12.07 -4.84 -4.63
CA LEU A 41 -11.64 -3.82 -5.60
C LEU A 41 -11.55 -4.38 -7.02
N GLU A 42 -12.01 -5.61 -7.26
CA GLU A 42 -11.87 -6.32 -8.53
C GLU A 42 -12.64 -5.63 -9.67
N ARG A 43 -13.66 -4.84 -9.30
CA ARG A 43 -14.44 -4.00 -10.23
C ARG A 43 -14.17 -2.51 -10.05
N TYR A 44 -13.25 -2.13 -9.16
CA TYR A 44 -12.90 -0.73 -8.95
C TYR A 44 -11.91 -0.28 -10.02
N ILE A 45 -12.37 0.62 -10.90
CA ILE A 45 -11.58 1.17 -11.99
C ILE A 45 -11.29 2.64 -11.72
N ILE A 46 -10.02 3.01 -11.75
CA ILE A 46 -9.59 4.41 -11.71
C ILE A 46 -9.67 4.97 -13.14
N ILE A 47 -10.67 5.81 -13.41
CA ILE A 47 -10.88 6.39 -14.76
C ILE A 47 -10.10 7.68 -15.00
N LYS A 48 -9.62 8.34 -13.93
CA LYS A 48 -8.92 9.62 -14.01
C LYS A 48 -7.84 9.72 -12.93
N THR A 49 -6.72 10.31 -13.30
CA THR A 49 -5.63 10.61 -12.37
C THR A 49 -6.05 11.71 -11.39
N TYR A 50 -5.85 11.46 -10.09
CA TYR A 50 -6.07 12.44 -9.03
C TYR A 50 -4.86 12.46 -8.10
N SER A 51 -4.09 13.55 -8.14
CA SER A 51 -2.90 13.70 -7.32
C SER A 51 -2.89 15.09 -6.66
N PRO A 52 -3.55 15.24 -5.50
CA PRO A 52 -3.60 16.51 -4.78
C PRO A 52 -2.22 16.86 -4.19
N PRO A 53 -1.92 18.16 -4.01
CA PRO A 53 -0.68 18.58 -3.36
C PRO A 53 -0.66 18.17 -1.89
N ASN A 54 0.55 17.97 -1.35
CA ASN A 54 0.74 17.68 0.08
C ASN A 54 0.32 18.87 0.95
N HIS A 55 -0.13 18.59 2.18
CA HIS A 55 -0.62 19.59 3.13
C HIS A 55 0.48 20.23 3.98
N TYR A 56 1.66 19.60 4.09
CA TYR A 56 2.80 20.21 4.77
C TYR A 56 3.38 21.37 3.95
N LYS A 57 3.81 22.45 4.62
CA LYS A 57 4.22 23.70 3.96
C LYS A 57 5.64 24.16 4.28
N THR A 58 6.30 23.57 5.27
CA THR A 58 7.66 23.97 5.68
C THR A 58 8.70 23.09 5.02
N SER A 59 9.88 23.66 4.76
CA SER A 59 11.05 22.93 4.27
C SER A 59 11.51 21.87 5.28
N GLU A 60 11.39 22.13 6.58
CA GLU A 60 11.66 21.13 7.63
C GLU A 60 10.77 19.90 7.50
N HIS A 61 9.45 20.08 7.31
CA HIS A 61 8.52 18.97 7.11
C HIS A 61 8.83 18.21 5.82
N HIS A 62 9.22 18.91 4.75
CA HIS A 62 9.58 18.29 3.48
C HIS A 62 10.82 17.38 3.62
N GLU A 63 11.88 17.87 4.27
CA GLU A 63 13.08 17.07 4.50
C GLU A 63 12.82 15.92 5.46
N PHE A 64 12.00 16.12 6.50
CA PHE A 64 11.57 15.03 7.38
C PHE A 64 10.85 13.90 6.60
N VAL A 65 9.93 14.25 5.71
CA VAL A 65 9.21 13.29 4.85
C VAL A 65 10.18 12.52 3.96
N LYS A 66 11.11 13.23 3.29
CA LYS A 66 12.11 12.60 2.41
C LYS A 66 12.99 11.61 3.17
N THR A 67 13.55 12.01 4.30
CA THR A 67 14.41 11.15 5.13
C THR A 67 13.66 9.92 5.61
N LYS A 68 12.42 10.10 6.11
CA LYS A 68 11.60 8.99 6.57
C LYS A 68 11.33 7.97 5.46
N TYR A 69 10.94 8.42 4.27
CA TYR A 69 10.65 7.50 3.18
C TYR A 69 11.91 6.88 2.57
N ALA A 70 13.05 7.57 2.61
CA ALA A 70 14.34 6.96 2.22
C ALA A 70 14.68 5.75 3.10
N GLU A 71 14.56 5.88 4.43
CA GLU A 71 14.77 4.77 5.37
C GLU A 71 13.81 3.60 5.09
N GLU A 72 12.51 3.88 4.90
CA GLU A 72 11.52 2.82 4.62
C GLU A 72 11.76 2.12 3.27
N ILE A 73 12.32 2.81 2.28
CA ILE A 73 12.74 2.23 0.99
C ILE A 73 13.98 1.34 1.19
N GLU A 74 14.98 1.80 1.92
CA GLU A 74 16.20 1.03 2.22
C GLU A 74 15.89 -0.25 3.00
N LEU A 75 14.92 -0.18 3.93
CA LEU A 75 14.41 -1.34 4.65
C LEU A 75 13.53 -2.28 3.80
N GLY A 76 13.24 -1.93 2.54
CA GLY A 76 12.40 -2.71 1.64
C GLY A 76 10.92 -2.76 2.03
N ARG A 77 10.47 -1.84 2.90
CA ARG A 77 9.08 -1.78 3.37
C ARG A 77 8.16 -1.06 2.40
N ILE A 78 8.70 -0.10 1.65
CA ILE A 78 7.95 0.59 0.59
C ILE A 78 8.74 0.63 -0.72
N SER A 79 8.02 0.75 -1.83
CA SER A 79 8.65 1.04 -3.13
C SER A 79 9.01 2.51 -3.27
N ARG A 80 10.03 2.80 -4.08
CA ARG A 80 10.35 4.18 -4.48
C ARG A 80 9.19 4.87 -5.20
N GLY A 81 9.13 6.20 -5.07
CA GLY A 81 8.25 7.03 -5.87
C GLY A 81 8.66 7.02 -7.35
N TYR A 82 7.68 7.23 -8.22
CA TYR A 82 7.87 7.33 -9.66
C TYR A 82 7.26 8.63 -10.18
N PRO A 83 7.79 9.19 -11.27
CA PRO A 83 7.13 10.28 -11.98
C PRO A 83 5.69 9.90 -12.37
N CYS A 84 4.76 10.84 -12.19
CA CYS A 84 3.33 10.58 -12.38
C CYS A 84 2.97 10.25 -13.83
N ASP A 85 3.63 10.88 -14.79
CA ASP A 85 3.54 10.60 -16.23
C ASP A 85 4.04 9.19 -16.56
N LEU A 86 5.17 8.79 -15.97
CA LEU A 86 5.73 7.46 -16.15
C LEU A 86 4.77 6.37 -15.65
N LEU A 87 4.23 6.53 -14.44
CA LEU A 87 3.25 5.58 -13.90
C LEU A 87 2.02 5.50 -14.78
N GLN A 88 1.47 6.65 -15.17
CA GLN A 88 0.27 6.68 -16.02
C GLN A 88 0.45 5.93 -17.34
N ARG A 89 1.65 6.01 -17.93
CA ARG A 89 1.98 5.26 -19.15
C ARG A 89 1.97 3.75 -18.96
N TYR A 90 2.38 3.24 -17.79
CA TYR A 90 2.52 1.80 -17.57
C TYR A 90 1.28 1.15 -16.93
N ILE A 91 0.60 1.83 -16.02
CA ILE A 91 -0.49 1.25 -15.23
C ILE A 91 -1.84 1.96 -15.43
N GLY A 92 -1.89 3.00 -16.26
CA GLY A 92 -3.08 3.83 -16.44
C GLY A 92 -3.26 4.87 -15.32
N PRO A 93 -4.47 5.44 -15.19
CA PRO A 93 -4.73 6.52 -14.24
C PRO A 93 -4.38 6.18 -12.79
N VAL A 94 -3.80 7.13 -12.05
CA VAL A 94 -3.31 6.93 -10.68
C VAL A 94 -4.01 7.84 -9.67
N ARG A 95 -4.16 7.38 -8.43
CA ARG A 95 -4.62 8.24 -7.33
C ARG A 95 -3.56 8.31 -6.23
N THR A 96 -3.29 9.50 -5.74
CA THR A 96 -2.46 9.73 -4.54
C THR A 96 -3.29 10.42 -3.47
N ALA A 97 -2.85 10.31 -2.23
CA ALA A 97 -3.41 11.03 -1.08
C ALA A 97 -2.38 12.07 -0.61
N PRO A 98 -2.81 13.27 -0.16
CA PRO A 98 -1.90 14.25 0.41
C PRO A 98 -1.16 13.66 1.62
N LEU A 99 0.13 13.93 1.69
CA LEU A 99 0.89 13.75 2.92
C LEU A 99 0.77 15.00 3.78
N ASN A 100 0.70 14.79 5.09
CA ASN A 100 0.83 15.83 6.08
C ASN A 100 1.86 15.44 7.14
N VAL A 101 2.42 16.44 7.82
CA VAL A 101 3.30 16.23 8.98
C VAL A 101 2.63 16.84 10.19
N VAL A 102 2.42 16.02 11.21
CA VAL A 102 1.88 16.44 12.50
C VAL A 102 2.97 16.47 13.55
N GLN A 103 2.95 17.53 14.36
CA GLN A 103 3.82 17.71 15.51
C GLN A 103 2.95 18.23 16.66
N HIS A 104 2.77 17.40 17.69
CA HIS A 104 1.82 17.72 18.78
C HIS A 104 2.31 18.85 19.70
N THR A 105 3.61 19.06 19.80
CA THR A 105 4.24 20.11 20.60
C THR A 105 5.41 20.72 19.82
N PRO A 106 5.71 22.03 19.94
CA PRO A 106 6.90 22.61 19.32
C PRO A 106 8.17 21.86 19.74
N GLY A 107 8.98 21.43 18.77
CA GLY A 107 10.17 20.58 19.01
C GLY A 107 9.87 19.11 19.36
N GLY A 108 8.59 18.72 19.38
CA GLY A 108 8.15 17.35 19.60
C GLY A 108 8.39 16.43 18.40
N LYS A 109 8.13 15.13 18.58
CA LYS A 109 8.31 14.13 17.53
C LYS A 109 7.36 14.37 16.35
N MET A 110 7.93 14.62 15.18
CA MET A 110 7.19 14.70 13.93
C MET A 110 6.67 13.32 13.49
N ARG A 111 5.47 13.29 12.89
CA ARG A 111 4.89 12.09 12.28
C ARG A 111 4.29 12.43 10.92
N VAL A 112 4.57 11.58 9.93
CA VAL A 112 3.87 11.63 8.64
C VAL A 112 2.50 11.00 8.80
N THR A 113 1.49 11.66 8.26
CA THR A 113 0.10 11.20 8.16
C THR A 113 -0.33 11.27 6.70
N ILE A 114 -1.20 10.35 6.29
CA ILE A 114 -1.78 10.31 4.95
C ILE A 114 -3.23 10.77 5.09
N ASP A 115 -3.59 11.79 4.32
CA ASP A 115 -4.92 12.36 4.35
C ASP A 115 -5.84 11.63 3.36
N HIS A 116 -6.73 10.80 3.90
CA HIS A 116 -7.71 10.04 3.11
C HIS A 116 -9.11 10.69 3.11
N SER A 117 -9.24 11.91 3.67
CA SER A 117 -10.52 12.61 3.77
C SER A 117 -11.04 13.18 2.46
#